data_AF-A0A5Q4EQF2-F1
#
_entry.id   AF-A0A5Q4EQF2-F1
#
_cell.length_a   1.000
_cell.length_b   1.000
_cell.length_c   1.000
_cell.angle_alpha   90.00
_cell.angle_beta   90.00
_cell.angle_gamma   90.00
#
_symmetry.space_group_name_H-M   'P 1'
#
loop_
_entity.id
_entity.type
_entity.pdbx_description
1 polymer ?
#
loop_
_entity_poly.entity_id
_entity_poly.type
_entity_poly.pdbx_seq_one_letter_code
_entity_poly.pdbx_strand_id
1 'polypeptide(L)'
;MRTGTGIALTISAAALGAALCGCASTERAEPANISAGLDRFNEGRTVRDNGGDENDKLRNIFEENASLLPSLARGEIPNQIGREPIEPIEGAAPPVRTNLGRSLEVKPFELDLPSIGDQVMAADEDDSSIRLDEYEPESAQQVRDRLIAEAAGLLQNEIGATEAPLTTFLALAALDAVAPGALGDPAGFRMLSPRERDLVSMWRDLHRSVAGPSGDSGASDHADRLIESVEKAAERVREWRTVRIVRAELCTRVDGFGVYNPLPGPKLLAGRPHRMIVYIELDDFSSQPSSSESGSPGFLVELGQELNLFHDADGLLAWRKPEEVVKDFSRNKRRDFYMVQLIELPETLTVGRYRLKATIRDRATGAVSEAILPIEIVADAALVRGQTRRD
;
A
#
# COMPACT_ATOMS: atom_id res chain seq x y z
N MET A 1 42.07 35.87 -17.08
CA MET A 1 42.39 34.51 -17.58
C MET A 1 42.00 33.53 -16.49
N ARG A 2 41.04 32.65 -16.81
CA ARG A 2 40.57 31.43 -16.13
C ARG A 2 40.14 31.50 -14.65
N THR A 3 38.82 31.64 -14.52
CA THR A 3 37.96 31.27 -13.39
C THR A 3 37.93 29.75 -13.17
N GLY A 4 38.11 29.29 -11.93
CA GLY A 4 37.93 27.89 -11.52
C GLY A 4 36.57 27.70 -10.86
N THR A 5 35.71 26.96 -11.53
CA THR A 5 34.33 26.66 -11.15
C THR A 5 34.29 25.48 -10.19
N GLY A 6 33.78 25.68 -8.98
CA GLY A 6 33.43 24.60 -8.05
C GLY A 6 32.13 23.93 -8.47
N ILE A 7 32.14 22.60 -8.61
CA ILE A 7 30.93 21.79 -8.87
C ILE A 7 30.56 21.12 -7.54
N ALA A 8 29.48 21.59 -6.92
CA ALA A 8 28.79 20.91 -5.83
C ALA A 8 27.71 20.01 -6.44
N LEU A 9 27.78 18.70 -6.16
CA LEU A 9 26.80 17.72 -6.61
C LEU A 9 25.78 17.50 -5.48
N THR A 10 24.63 18.16 -5.56
CA THR A 10 23.44 17.87 -4.74
C THR A 10 22.56 16.88 -5.49
N ILE A 11 22.38 15.67 -4.93
CA ILE A 11 21.40 14.69 -5.44
C ILE A 11 20.05 15.01 -4.78
N SER A 12 19.13 15.59 -5.56
CA SER A 12 17.72 15.76 -5.22
C SER A 12 16.95 14.50 -5.63
N ALA A 13 16.24 13.89 -4.67
CA ALA A 13 15.24 12.87 -4.94
C ALA A 13 13.87 13.54 -5.14
N ALA A 14 13.30 13.46 -6.35
CA ALA A 14 11.92 13.83 -6.60
C ALA A 14 11.31 13.01 -7.76
N ALA A 15 10.19 12.36 -7.42
CA ALA A 15 9.02 12.01 -8.21
C ALA A 15 9.18 11.44 -9.64
N LEU A 16 8.60 10.25 -9.86
CA LEU A 16 7.91 9.97 -11.13
C LEU A 16 6.60 9.23 -10.86
N GLY A 17 5.50 9.88 -11.21
CA GLY A 17 4.16 9.32 -11.28
C GLY A 17 3.52 9.63 -12.63
N ALA A 18 2.70 8.68 -13.09
CA ALA A 18 1.67 8.75 -14.13
C ALA A 18 2.08 8.97 -15.60
N ALA A 19 2.00 7.89 -16.38
CA ALA A 19 1.31 7.76 -17.68
C ALA A 19 1.39 6.27 -18.07
N LEU A 20 0.31 5.55 -18.38
CA LEU A 20 -0.29 5.50 -19.71
C LEU A 20 -1.72 4.92 -19.61
N CYS A 21 -2.70 5.69 -20.09
CA CYS A 21 -4.02 5.20 -20.48
C CYS A 21 -3.98 4.90 -21.97
N GLY A 22 -4.31 3.67 -22.37
CA GLY A 22 -4.53 3.28 -23.76
C GLY A 22 -5.88 2.59 -23.87
N CYS A 23 -6.81 3.21 -24.59
CA CYS A 23 -8.16 2.73 -24.85
C CYS A 23 -8.15 1.55 -25.83
N ALA A 24 -8.90 0.50 -25.53
CA ALA A 24 -9.48 -0.39 -26.53
C ALA A 24 -10.86 -0.86 -26.04
N SER A 25 -11.88 -0.42 -26.77
CA SER A 25 -13.29 -0.76 -26.59
C SER A 25 -13.62 -2.04 -27.37
N THR A 26 -14.16 -3.05 -26.70
CA THR A 26 -14.92 -4.12 -27.38
C THR A 26 -15.89 -4.82 -26.43
N GLU A 27 -17.15 -4.77 -26.84
CA GLU A 27 -18.32 -5.65 -26.60
C GLU A 27 -18.54 -6.33 -25.24
N ARG A 28 -19.70 -5.98 -24.70
CA ARG A 28 -20.34 -6.38 -23.46
C ARG A 28 -20.72 -7.87 -23.50
N ALA A 29 -20.06 -8.70 -22.69
CA ALA A 29 -20.56 -10.01 -22.31
C ALA A 29 -21.18 -9.91 -20.90
N GLU A 30 -22.43 -10.37 -20.76
CA GLU A 30 -23.14 -10.44 -19.48
C GLU A 30 -22.38 -11.31 -18.46
N PRO A 31 -22.23 -10.89 -17.19
CA PRO A 31 -21.68 -11.75 -16.16
C PRO A 31 -22.70 -12.81 -15.74
N ALA A 32 -22.23 -14.06 -15.68
CA ALA A 32 -22.98 -15.18 -15.13
C ALA A 32 -23.33 -14.95 -13.64
N ASN A 33 -24.56 -15.35 -13.30
CA ASN A 33 -25.24 -15.23 -12.02
C ASN A 33 -24.39 -15.51 -10.76
N ILE A 34 -24.15 -14.46 -9.96
CA ILE A 34 -23.86 -14.55 -8.52
C ILE A 34 -25.17 -14.38 -7.69
N SER A 35 -26.34 -14.21 -8.33
CA SER A 35 -27.62 -13.89 -7.68
C SER A 35 -28.48 -15.08 -7.26
N ALA A 36 -28.07 -16.34 -7.44
CA ALA A 36 -28.94 -17.50 -7.19
C ALA A 36 -29.40 -17.66 -5.71
N GLY A 37 -28.84 -16.89 -4.78
CA GLY A 37 -29.28 -16.82 -3.37
C GLY A 37 -30.17 -15.61 -3.01
N LEU A 38 -30.27 -14.57 -3.84
CA LEU A 38 -30.96 -13.31 -3.50
C LEU A 38 -32.40 -13.23 -4.04
N ASP A 39 -32.74 -13.98 -5.10
CA ASP A 39 -34.04 -13.86 -5.79
C ASP A 39 -35.23 -14.44 -5.00
N ARG A 40 -35.01 -15.21 -3.93
CA ARG A 40 -36.11 -15.75 -3.10
C ARG A 40 -36.72 -14.77 -2.09
N PHE A 41 -36.23 -13.54 -2.02
CA PHE A 41 -36.74 -12.56 -1.04
C PHE A 41 -37.88 -11.66 -1.56
N ASN A 42 -38.23 -11.73 -2.85
CA ASN A 42 -39.20 -10.79 -3.46
C ASN A 42 -40.55 -11.39 -3.90
N GLU A 43 -40.79 -12.69 -3.74
CA GLU A 43 -42.10 -13.30 -4.02
C GLU A 43 -43.04 -13.16 -2.81
N GLY A 44 -43.61 -11.96 -2.64
CA GLY A 44 -44.53 -11.74 -1.53
C GLY A 44 -45.17 -10.37 -1.43
N ARG A 45 -45.41 -9.65 -2.54
CA ARG A 45 -46.28 -8.46 -2.56
C ARG A 45 -46.82 -8.22 -3.98
N THR A 46 -48.07 -8.58 -4.19
CA THR A 46 -48.85 -8.16 -5.36
C THR A 46 -49.17 -6.66 -5.21
N VAL A 47 -48.43 -5.82 -5.94
CA VAL A 47 -48.76 -4.40 -6.14
C VAL A 47 -49.11 -4.22 -7.62
N ARG A 48 -50.25 -3.56 -7.84
CA ARG A 48 -50.86 -3.29 -9.15
C ARG A 48 -49.89 -2.64 -10.12
N ASP A 49 -49.96 -3.16 -11.34
CA ASP A 49 -49.36 -2.68 -12.57
C ASP A 49 -49.74 -1.23 -12.90
N ASN A 50 -48.72 -0.41 -13.14
CA ASN A 50 -48.80 0.92 -13.75
C ASN A 50 -47.45 1.20 -14.45
N GLY A 51 -47.03 0.28 -15.32
CA GLY A 51 -45.87 0.45 -16.20
C GLY A 51 -46.24 1.20 -17.48
N GLY A 52 -45.94 2.49 -17.55
CA GLY A 52 -46.13 3.27 -18.78
C GLY A 52 -45.34 4.58 -18.89
N ASP A 53 -44.87 5.18 -17.80
CA ASP A 53 -44.41 6.58 -17.81
C ASP A 53 -42.89 6.78 -17.60
N GLU A 54 -42.12 5.73 -17.25
CA GLU A 54 -40.68 5.87 -16.99
C GLU A 54 -39.78 5.65 -18.22
N ASN A 55 -40.16 4.76 -19.15
CA ASN A 55 -39.36 4.54 -20.36
C ASN A 55 -39.41 5.73 -21.34
N ASP A 56 -40.51 6.49 -21.35
CA ASP A 56 -40.65 7.69 -22.18
C ASP A 56 -39.83 8.87 -21.62
N LYS A 57 -39.64 8.93 -20.29
CA LYS A 57 -38.76 9.92 -19.65
C LYS A 57 -37.28 9.65 -19.95
N LEU A 58 -36.87 8.38 -19.97
CA LEU A 58 -35.50 8.03 -20.33
C LEU A 58 -35.20 8.26 -21.82
N ARG A 59 -36.16 7.98 -22.73
CA ARG A 59 -35.98 8.31 -24.16
C ARG A 59 -35.84 9.82 -24.40
N ASN A 60 -36.65 10.64 -23.73
CA ASN A 60 -36.57 12.10 -23.88
C ASN A 60 -35.23 12.67 -23.38
N ILE A 61 -34.66 12.12 -22.29
CA ILE A 61 -33.34 12.54 -21.78
C ILE A 61 -32.20 12.12 -22.73
N PHE A 62 -32.31 10.98 -23.40
CA PHE A 62 -31.31 10.54 -24.39
C PHE A 62 -31.38 11.34 -25.69
N GLU A 63 -32.57 11.70 -26.15
CA GLU A 63 -32.75 12.54 -27.36
C GLU A 63 -32.33 14.00 -27.12
N GLU A 64 -32.56 14.55 -25.92
CA GLU A 64 -32.12 15.89 -25.53
C GLU A 64 -30.58 15.99 -25.46
N ASN A 65 -29.92 14.97 -24.91
CA ASN A 65 -28.45 14.90 -24.85
C ASN A 65 -27.78 14.62 -26.21
N ALA A 66 -28.43 13.88 -27.11
CA ALA A 66 -27.90 13.65 -28.45
C ALA A 66 -27.85 14.93 -29.30
N SER A 67 -28.71 15.92 -29.00
CA SER A 67 -28.74 17.21 -29.70
C SER A 67 -27.58 18.16 -29.31
N LEU A 68 -26.87 17.88 -28.21
CA LEU A 68 -25.75 18.70 -27.69
C LEU A 68 -24.37 18.30 -28.26
N LEU A 69 -24.29 17.15 -28.93
CA LEU A 69 -23.03 16.62 -29.49
C LEU A 69 -22.46 17.45 -30.66
N PRO A 70 -23.26 18.05 -31.57
CA PRO A 70 -22.74 18.90 -32.64
C PRO A 70 -22.18 20.26 -32.18
N SER A 71 -22.52 20.73 -30.97
CA SER A 71 -22.00 21.98 -30.38
C SER A 71 -20.64 21.79 -29.70
N LEU A 72 -20.39 20.64 -29.08
CA LEU A 72 -19.10 20.34 -28.43
C LEU A 72 -17.98 20.09 -29.44
N ALA A 73 -18.29 19.55 -30.62
CA ALA A 73 -17.32 19.37 -31.70
C ALA A 73 -16.86 20.70 -32.35
N ARG A 74 -17.54 21.81 -32.09
CA ARG A 74 -17.25 23.14 -32.66
C ARG A 74 -16.56 24.10 -31.70
N GLY A 75 -16.28 23.70 -30.46
CA GLY A 75 -15.51 24.51 -29.51
C GLY A 75 -16.22 25.79 -29.04
N GLU A 76 -17.53 25.89 -29.21
CA GLU A 76 -18.32 27.04 -28.74
C GLU A 76 -18.88 26.73 -27.33
N ILE A 77 -18.24 27.29 -26.30
CA ILE A 77 -18.76 27.24 -24.92
C ILE A 77 -19.75 28.40 -24.74
N PRO A 78 -21.02 28.14 -24.36
CA PRO A 78 -21.96 29.21 -24.06
C PRO A 78 -21.56 29.93 -22.78
N ASN A 79 -21.31 31.24 -22.91
CA ASN A 79 -20.96 32.14 -21.81
C ASN A 79 -22.23 32.55 -21.04
N GLN A 80 -22.73 31.70 -20.15
CA GLN A 80 -23.77 32.08 -19.19
C GLN A 80 -23.57 31.35 -17.85
N ILE A 81 -22.67 31.86 -17.02
CA ILE A 81 -22.81 31.75 -15.56
C ILE A 81 -22.56 33.15 -14.99
N GLY A 82 -23.64 33.78 -14.54
CA GLY A 82 -23.62 35.05 -13.82
C GLY A 82 -22.80 34.91 -12.54
N ARG A 83 -21.76 35.74 -12.41
CA ARG A 83 -21.04 35.92 -11.16
C ARG A 83 -21.76 36.96 -10.33
N GLU A 84 -22.34 36.55 -9.21
CA GLU A 84 -22.67 37.48 -8.13
C GLU A 84 -21.38 37.97 -7.44
N PRO A 85 -21.37 39.19 -6.87
CA PRO A 85 -20.20 39.76 -6.20
C PRO A 85 -19.98 39.08 -4.84
N ILE A 86 -18.79 38.53 -4.63
CA ILE A 86 -18.34 38.03 -3.33
C ILE A 86 -17.90 39.23 -2.49
N GLU A 87 -18.54 39.47 -1.35
CA GLU A 87 -18.13 40.48 -0.38
C GLU A 87 -16.78 40.12 0.29
N PRO A 88 -15.97 41.11 0.68
CA PRO A 88 -14.67 40.86 1.29
C PRO A 88 -14.82 40.35 2.73
N ILE A 89 -14.25 39.17 3.01
CA ILE A 89 -14.13 38.65 4.36
C ILE A 89 -13.03 39.42 5.10
N GLU A 90 -13.44 40.35 5.98
CA GLU A 90 -12.58 40.90 7.03
C GLU A 90 -12.33 39.84 8.11
N GLY A 91 -11.08 39.41 8.24
CA GLY A 91 -10.68 38.41 9.23
C GLY A 91 -9.22 38.01 9.06
N ALA A 92 -8.31 38.90 9.46
CA ALA A 92 -6.88 38.66 9.46
C ALA A 92 -6.55 37.43 10.33
N ALA A 93 -6.02 36.38 9.72
CA ALA A 93 -5.40 35.27 10.42
C ALA A 93 -4.10 35.76 11.11
N PRO A 94 -3.83 35.39 12.37
CA PRO A 94 -2.58 35.72 13.01
C PRO A 94 -1.42 34.95 12.38
N PRO A 95 -0.20 35.53 12.31
CA PRO A 95 0.96 34.85 11.76
C PRO A 95 1.32 33.63 12.61
N VAL A 96 1.40 32.47 11.95
CA VAL A 96 1.98 31.24 12.51
C VAL A 96 3.43 31.54 12.89
N ARG A 97 3.69 31.64 14.20
CA ARG A 97 5.05 31.70 14.75
C ARG A 97 5.70 30.34 14.59
N THR A 98 6.61 30.21 13.63
CA THR A 98 7.54 29.08 13.58
C THR A 98 8.63 29.28 14.63
N ASN A 99 8.75 28.30 15.55
CA ASN A 99 9.70 28.30 16.67
C ASN A 99 11.12 27.88 16.23
N LEU A 100 11.69 28.57 15.23
CA LEU A 100 13.09 28.42 14.84
C LEU A 100 13.72 29.80 14.58
N GLY A 101 13.58 30.69 15.56
CA GLY A 101 14.23 32.00 15.61
C GLY A 101 15.62 31.95 16.26
N ARG A 102 16.49 31.03 15.81
CA ARG A 102 17.93 31.14 16.09
C ARG A 102 18.65 31.48 14.78
N SER A 103 18.87 32.77 14.58
CA SER A 103 19.90 33.25 13.67
C SER A 103 21.21 32.61 14.12
N LEU A 104 21.74 31.68 13.32
CA LEU A 104 23.09 31.17 13.48
C LEU A 104 24.04 32.31 13.08
N GLU A 105 24.40 33.15 14.04
CA GLU A 105 25.64 33.93 13.93
C GLU A 105 26.80 32.93 13.80
N VAL A 106 27.24 32.71 12.57
CA VAL A 106 28.53 32.09 12.30
C VAL A 106 29.58 33.08 12.76
N LYS A 107 29.98 32.99 14.03
CA LYS A 107 31.21 33.65 14.48
C LYS A 107 32.35 33.08 13.63
N PRO A 108 33.19 33.92 13.01
CA PRO A 108 34.40 33.44 12.37
C PRO A 108 35.18 32.64 13.41
N PHE A 109 35.51 31.41 13.04
CA PHE A 109 36.35 30.53 13.84
C PHE A 109 37.77 31.12 13.81
N GLU A 110 38.07 32.02 14.74
CA GLU A 110 39.43 32.41 15.05
C GLU A 110 40.11 31.19 15.68
N LEU A 111 40.85 30.46 14.85
CA LEU A 111 41.88 29.53 15.31
C LEU A 111 42.90 30.36 16.07
N ASP A 112 42.83 30.28 17.40
CA ASP A 112 43.85 30.77 18.32
C ASP A 112 45.08 29.86 18.16
N LEU A 113 45.78 30.04 17.04
CA LEU A 113 47.07 29.43 16.81
C LEU A 113 48.01 30.06 17.84
N PRO A 114 48.61 29.27 18.75
CA PRO A 114 49.60 29.83 19.66
C PRO A 114 50.67 30.51 18.83
N SER A 115 50.95 31.77 19.16
CA SER A 115 52.07 32.51 18.59
C SER A 115 53.31 31.66 18.81
N ILE A 116 53.83 31.08 17.73
CA ILE A 116 55.14 30.43 17.68
C ILE A 116 56.17 31.56 17.73
N GLY A 117 56.27 32.18 18.90
CA GLY A 117 57.26 33.17 19.26
C GLY A 117 58.15 32.59 20.34
N ASP A 118 59.44 32.50 20.02
CA ASP A 118 60.55 32.48 20.98
C ASP A 118 60.65 31.32 21.97
N GLN A 119 60.59 30.08 21.48
CA GLN A 119 61.29 28.96 22.12
C GLN A 119 62.14 28.19 21.10
N VAL A 120 63.21 28.82 20.66
CA VAL A 120 64.33 28.15 20.00
C VAL A 120 65.57 28.41 20.84
N MET A 121 65.74 27.66 21.93
CA MET A 121 67.04 27.57 22.60
C MET A 121 67.22 26.17 23.21
N ALA A 122 68.31 25.53 22.81
CA ALA A 122 68.88 24.29 23.31
C ALA A 122 68.11 23.00 22.99
N ALA A 123 68.19 22.59 21.72
CA ALA A 123 68.14 21.17 21.37
C ALA A 123 69.53 20.75 20.90
N ASP A 124 70.05 19.70 21.54
CA ASP A 124 71.23 18.95 21.13
C ASP A 124 71.19 18.66 19.62
N GLU A 125 72.37 18.78 19.00
CA GLU A 125 72.64 18.38 17.62
C GLU A 125 72.58 16.84 17.53
N ASP A 126 71.39 16.26 17.65
CA ASP A 126 71.16 14.88 17.26
C ASP A 126 70.62 14.89 15.83
N ASP A 127 71.53 14.56 14.91
CA ASP A 127 71.40 14.44 13.46
C ASP A 127 70.36 13.37 13.07
N SER A 128 69.10 13.66 13.39
CA SER A 128 67.95 12.95 12.88
C SER A 128 67.41 13.74 11.71
N SER A 129 68.02 13.53 10.54
CA SER A 129 67.45 13.93 9.26
C SER A 129 66.01 13.40 9.19
N ILE A 130 65.02 14.27 9.43
CA ILE A 130 63.61 13.95 9.26
C ILE A 130 63.42 13.71 7.76
N ARG A 131 63.50 12.44 7.37
CA ARG A 131 63.12 12.00 6.03
C ARG A 131 61.61 12.19 5.97
N LEU A 132 61.18 13.27 5.31
CA LEU A 132 59.82 13.40 4.84
C LEU A 132 59.66 12.30 3.79
N ASP A 133 59.13 11.16 4.22
CA ASP A 133 58.74 10.10 3.30
C ASP A 133 57.81 10.73 2.25
N GLU A 134 58.21 10.59 0.99
CA GLU A 134 57.54 11.18 -0.16
C GLU A 134 56.12 10.60 -0.23
N TYR A 135 55.13 11.38 0.21
CA TYR A 135 53.73 10.96 0.22
C TYR A 135 53.23 10.95 -1.23
N GLU A 136 53.22 9.78 -1.87
CA GLU A 136 52.48 9.59 -3.11
C GLU A 136 50.98 9.68 -2.81
N PRO A 137 50.27 10.68 -3.36
CA PRO A 137 48.85 10.83 -3.10
C PRO A 137 48.08 9.65 -3.67
N GLU A 138 47.23 9.04 -2.84
CA GLU A 138 46.33 7.96 -3.26
C GLU A 138 45.48 8.40 -4.46
N SER A 139 45.36 7.54 -5.46
CA SER A 139 44.43 7.76 -6.57
C SER A 139 42.98 7.78 -6.05
N ALA A 140 42.09 8.53 -6.73
CA ALA A 140 40.67 8.58 -6.37
C ALA A 140 40.01 7.20 -6.29
N GLN A 141 40.48 6.25 -7.12
CA GLN A 141 40.05 4.86 -7.11
C GLN A 141 40.46 4.13 -5.82
N GLN A 142 41.72 4.29 -5.39
CA GLN A 142 42.21 3.73 -4.12
C GLN A 142 41.48 4.32 -2.91
N VAL A 143 41.23 5.63 -2.91
CA VAL A 143 40.45 6.30 -1.85
C VAL A 143 39.03 5.74 -1.80
N ARG A 144 38.37 5.58 -2.96
CA ARG A 144 37.03 5.01 -3.06
C ARG A 144 36.99 3.58 -2.53
N ASP A 145 37.91 2.73 -2.97
CA ASP A 145 37.93 1.32 -2.59
C ASP A 145 38.24 1.15 -1.09
N ARG A 146 39.10 2.00 -0.50
CA ARG A 146 39.33 2.06 0.95
C ARG A 146 38.06 2.42 1.70
N LEU A 147 37.36 3.49 1.30
CA LEU A 147 36.13 3.93 1.97
C LEU A 147 35.02 2.89 1.90
N ILE A 148 34.91 2.17 0.78
CA ILE A 148 33.94 1.08 0.65
C ILE A 148 34.30 -0.07 1.60
N ALA A 149 35.57 -0.45 1.67
CA ALA A 149 36.02 -1.50 2.59
C ALA A 149 35.78 -1.12 4.07
N GLU A 150 36.04 0.14 4.43
CA GLU A 150 35.78 0.67 5.77
C GLU A 150 34.28 0.67 6.11
N ALA A 151 33.44 1.17 5.20
CA ALA A 151 31.99 1.17 5.37
C ALA A 151 31.42 -0.26 5.49
N ALA A 152 31.90 -1.19 4.66
CA ALA A 152 31.51 -2.60 4.74
C ALA A 152 31.93 -3.21 6.08
N GLY A 153 33.13 -2.93 6.57
CA GLY A 153 33.62 -3.39 7.87
C GLY A 153 32.78 -2.86 9.04
N LEU A 154 32.41 -1.58 9.02
CA LEU A 154 31.54 -0.98 10.04
C LEU A 154 30.16 -1.65 10.07
N LEU A 155 29.53 -1.84 8.90
CA LEU A 155 28.23 -2.50 8.79
C LEU A 155 28.30 -3.98 9.21
N GLN A 156 29.36 -4.70 8.84
CA GLN A 156 29.53 -6.10 9.25
C GLN A 156 29.66 -6.25 10.78
N ASN A 157 30.36 -5.33 11.44
CA ASN A 157 30.47 -5.30 12.89
C ASN A 157 29.12 -5.02 13.57
N GLU A 158 28.25 -4.24 12.93
CA GLU A 158 26.91 -3.92 13.45
C GLU A 158 25.95 -5.11 13.43
N ILE A 159 26.08 -6.04 12.46
CA ILE A 159 25.18 -7.21 12.32
C ILE A 159 25.10 -8.04 13.61
N GLY A 160 26.23 -8.20 14.31
CA GLY A 160 26.28 -8.97 15.56
C GLY A 160 25.65 -8.27 16.77
N ALA A 161 25.44 -6.96 16.69
CA ALA A 161 24.97 -6.11 17.79
C ALA A 161 23.53 -5.61 17.62
N THR A 162 22.97 -5.69 16.41
CA THR A 162 21.65 -5.12 16.10
C THR A 162 20.51 -6.11 16.29
N GLU A 163 19.38 -5.61 16.80
CA GLU A 163 18.12 -6.36 16.84
C GLU A 163 17.40 -6.37 15.48
N ALA A 164 17.83 -5.53 14.51
CA ALA A 164 17.20 -5.36 13.21
C ALA A 164 18.18 -5.60 12.04
N PRO A 165 18.72 -6.83 11.89
CA PRO A 165 19.81 -7.13 10.95
C PRO A 165 19.48 -6.86 9.49
N LEU A 166 18.20 -6.89 9.11
CA LEU A 166 17.76 -6.67 7.73
C LEU A 166 18.27 -5.35 7.14
N THR A 167 18.18 -4.25 7.89
CA THR A 167 18.55 -2.92 7.39
C THR A 167 20.05 -2.85 7.05
N THR A 168 20.89 -3.41 7.92
CA THR A 168 22.34 -3.53 7.72
C THR A 168 22.66 -4.42 6.50
N PHE A 169 21.95 -5.55 6.32
CA PHE A 169 22.12 -6.39 5.14
C PHE A 169 21.69 -5.71 3.84
N LEU A 170 20.65 -4.87 3.86
CA LEU A 170 20.25 -4.09 2.68
C LEU A 170 21.32 -3.04 2.32
N ALA A 171 21.92 -2.38 3.30
CA ALA A 171 23.03 -1.45 3.07
C ALA A 171 24.25 -2.17 2.47
N LEU A 172 24.62 -3.34 3.02
CA LEU A 172 25.70 -4.17 2.47
C LEU A 172 25.40 -4.67 1.05
N ALA A 173 24.15 -5.02 0.74
CA ALA A 173 23.75 -5.42 -0.60
C ALA A 173 23.85 -4.26 -1.62
N ALA A 174 23.58 -3.02 -1.20
CA ALA A 174 23.81 -1.84 -2.02
C ALA A 174 25.31 -1.59 -2.26
N LEU A 175 26.16 -1.75 -1.23
CA LEU A 175 27.61 -1.66 -1.38
C LEU A 175 28.17 -2.76 -2.28
N ASP A 176 27.66 -3.99 -2.19
CA ASP A 176 28.08 -5.14 -3.00
C ASP A 176 27.78 -4.95 -4.49
N ALA A 177 26.82 -4.11 -4.84
CA ALA A 177 26.57 -3.74 -6.22
C ALA A 177 27.67 -2.85 -6.82
N VAL A 178 28.40 -2.09 -5.99
CA VAL A 178 29.50 -1.21 -6.41
C VAL A 178 30.86 -1.91 -6.24
N ALA A 179 31.03 -2.69 -5.17
CA ALA A 179 32.23 -3.47 -4.87
C ALA A 179 31.85 -4.92 -4.55
N PRO A 180 31.93 -5.84 -5.52
CA PRO A 180 31.62 -7.24 -5.32
C PRO A 180 32.41 -7.83 -4.14
N GLY A 181 31.72 -8.46 -3.21
CA GLY A 181 32.30 -9.04 -2.00
C GLY A 181 32.01 -8.26 -0.72
N ALA A 182 31.48 -7.03 -0.81
CA ALA A 182 31.12 -6.23 0.38
C ALA A 182 30.07 -6.93 1.27
N LEU A 183 29.16 -7.71 0.67
CA LEU A 183 28.12 -8.45 1.39
C LEU A 183 28.69 -9.59 2.25
N GLY A 184 29.93 -10.02 2.00
CA GLY A 184 30.61 -11.04 2.79
C GLY A 184 30.10 -12.47 2.60
N ASP A 185 30.39 -13.32 3.58
CA ASP A 185 30.04 -14.76 3.58
C ASP A 185 28.53 -14.97 3.71
N PRO A 186 27.90 -15.79 2.84
CA PRO A 186 26.50 -16.16 2.99
C PRO A 186 26.12 -16.84 4.31
N ALA A 187 27.08 -17.30 5.13
CA ALA A 187 26.80 -17.75 6.49
C ALA A 187 26.15 -16.67 7.37
N GLY A 188 26.41 -15.38 7.11
CA GLY A 188 25.78 -14.26 7.83
C GLY A 188 24.25 -14.19 7.63
N PHE A 189 23.74 -14.71 6.53
CA PHE A 189 22.30 -14.74 6.24
C PHE A 189 21.50 -15.70 7.13
N ARG A 190 22.13 -16.50 7.98
CA ARG A 190 21.42 -17.44 8.86
C ARG A 190 20.53 -16.73 9.89
N MET A 191 20.82 -15.47 10.21
CA MET A 191 19.98 -14.64 11.08
C MET A 191 18.73 -14.11 10.37
N LEU A 192 18.70 -14.15 9.03
CA LEU A 192 17.59 -13.67 8.24
C LEU A 192 16.63 -14.80 7.91
N SER A 193 15.34 -14.51 8.03
CA SER A 193 14.27 -15.38 7.52
C SER A 193 14.43 -15.59 6.01
N PRO A 194 13.84 -16.65 5.43
CA PRO A 194 13.86 -16.86 3.98
C PRO A 194 13.38 -15.65 3.19
N ARG A 195 12.33 -14.97 3.68
CA ARG A 195 11.76 -13.76 3.05
C ARG A 195 12.75 -12.59 3.06
N GLU A 196 13.44 -12.39 4.17
CA GLU A 196 14.45 -11.33 4.29
C GLU A 196 15.66 -11.60 3.39
N ARG A 197 16.09 -12.86 3.28
CA ARG A 197 17.16 -13.25 2.34
C ARG A 197 16.79 -12.96 0.89
N ASP A 198 15.56 -13.30 0.50
CA ASP A 198 15.06 -12.96 -0.83
C ASP A 198 15.02 -11.43 -1.03
N LEU A 199 14.64 -10.65 0.00
CA LEU A 199 14.62 -9.18 -0.08
C LEU A 199 16.02 -8.61 -0.31
N VAL A 200 17.01 -9.11 0.40
CA VAL A 200 18.40 -8.68 0.25
C VAL A 200 18.94 -9.05 -1.15
N SER A 201 18.60 -10.23 -1.68
CA SER A 201 18.98 -10.59 -3.05
C SER A 201 18.34 -9.67 -4.08
N MET A 202 17.03 -9.39 -3.96
CA MET A 202 16.34 -8.48 -4.87
C MET A 202 16.91 -7.07 -4.83
N TRP A 203 17.19 -6.55 -3.63
CA TRP A 203 17.76 -5.24 -3.45
C TRP A 203 19.15 -5.13 -4.09
N ARG A 204 19.98 -6.16 -3.91
CA ARG A 204 21.29 -6.26 -4.57
C ARG A 204 21.16 -6.28 -6.09
N ASP A 205 20.26 -7.09 -6.63
CA ASP A 205 20.07 -7.23 -8.07
C ASP A 205 19.56 -5.93 -8.70
N LEU A 206 18.67 -5.22 -8.00
CA LEU A 206 18.22 -3.87 -8.36
C LEU A 206 19.39 -2.87 -8.37
N HIS A 207 20.23 -2.85 -7.34
CA HIS A 207 21.38 -1.95 -7.32
C HIS A 207 22.41 -2.29 -8.41
N ARG A 208 22.59 -3.57 -8.74
CA ARG A 208 23.48 -4.00 -9.83
C ARG A 208 22.95 -3.60 -11.21
N SER A 209 21.64 -3.57 -11.42
CA SER A 209 21.08 -3.06 -12.67
C SER A 209 21.33 -1.56 -12.85
N VAL A 210 21.38 -0.80 -11.75
CA VAL A 210 21.77 0.63 -11.72
C VAL A 210 23.29 0.84 -11.83
N ALA A 211 24.10 0.03 -11.16
CA ALA A 211 25.56 0.20 -11.10
C ALA A 211 26.32 -0.42 -12.28
N GLY A 212 25.67 -1.27 -13.08
CA GLY A 212 26.29 -1.98 -14.20
C GLY A 212 26.92 -1.02 -15.22
N PRO A 213 28.02 -1.40 -15.88
CA PRO A 213 28.73 -0.53 -16.81
C PRO A 213 27.77 -0.05 -17.90
N SER A 214 27.70 1.28 -18.05
CA SER A 214 27.16 1.93 -19.23
C SER A 214 28.11 1.64 -20.39
N GLY A 215 28.05 0.43 -20.94
CA GLY A 215 28.69 0.16 -22.24
C GLY A 215 28.11 1.09 -23.31
N ASP A 216 28.68 1.07 -24.53
CA ASP A 216 28.21 1.86 -25.69
C ASP A 216 26.71 1.67 -26.04
N SER A 217 26.03 0.72 -25.40
CA SER A 217 24.57 0.61 -25.31
C SER A 217 23.98 1.89 -24.69
N GLY A 218 23.26 2.67 -25.49
CA GLY A 218 22.76 3.99 -25.13
C GLY A 218 21.90 4.03 -23.86
N ALA A 219 21.68 5.24 -23.33
CA ALA A 219 20.96 5.50 -22.08
C ALA A 219 19.56 4.82 -21.98
N SER A 220 18.92 4.51 -23.11
CA SER A 220 17.63 3.78 -23.15
C SER A 220 17.75 2.36 -22.60
N ASP A 221 18.80 1.62 -22.96
CA ASP A 221 19.00 0.22 -22.57
C ASP A 221 19.27 0.08 -21.05
N HIS A 222 19.75 1.15 -20.42
CA HIS A 222 19.90 1.21 -18.97
C HIS A 222 18.57 1.43 -18.26
N ALA A 223 17.74 2.34 -18.79
CA ALA A 223 16.41 2.60 -18.25
C ALA A 223 15.50 1.36 -18.34
N ASP A 224 15.51 0.66 -19.47
CA ASP A 224 14.68 -0.54 -19.67
C ASP A 224 15.07 -1.67 -18.70
N ARG A 225 16.38 -1.89 -18.47
CA ARG A 225 16.87 -2.87 -17.48
C ARG A 225 16.45 -2.52 -16.05
N LEU A 226 16.46 -1.23 -15.70
CA LEU A 226 16.02 -0.76 -14.39
C LEU A 226 14.52 -1.01 -14.22
N ILE A 227 13.69 -0.66 -15.21
CA ILE A 227 12.25 -0.89 -15.19
C ILE A 227 11.96 -2.38 -15.01
N GLU A 228 12.59 -3.25 -15.80
CA GLU A 228 12.41 -4.70 -15.69
C GLU A 228 12.81 -5.24 -14.30
N SER A 229 13.91 -4.72 -13.74
CA SER A 229 14.38 -5.12 -12.40
C SER A 229 13.40 -4.68 -11.30
N VAL A 230 12.87 -3.45 -11.40
CA VAL A 230 11.85 -2.93 -10.47
C VAL A 230 10.56 -3.73 -10.58
N GLU A 231 10.12 -4.06 -11.80
CA GLU A 231 8.91 -4.87 -12.02
C GLU A 231 9.05 -6.28 -11.44
N LYS A 232 10.20 -6.95 -11.66
CA LYS A 232 10.50 -8.26 -11.06
C LYS A 232 10.50 -8.20 -9.53
N ALA A 233 11.16 -7.20 -8.94
CA ALA A 233 11.18 -7.00 -7.50
C ALA A 233 9.76 -6.72 -6.97
N ALA A 234 8.99 -5.89 -7.66
CA ALA A 234 7.62 -5.57 -7.30
C ALA A 234 6.71 -6.81 -7.33
N GLU A 235 6.82 -7.68 -8.35
CA GLU A 235 6.00 -8.89 -8.41
C GLU A 235 6.36 -9.88 -7.29
N ARG A 236 7.65 -10.04 -6.98
CA ARG A 236 8.09 -10.89 -5.86
C ARG A 236 7.64 -10.35 -4.50
N VAL A 237 7.68 -9.04 -4.29
CA VAL A 237 7.15 -8.41 -3.08
C VAL A 237 5.62 -8.59 -3.00
N ARG A 238 4.93 -8.56 -4.15
CA ARG A 238 3.49 -8.87 -4.23
C ARG A 238 3.19 -10.31 -3.83
N GLU A 239 4.03 -11.28 -4.18
CA GLU A 239 3.87 -12.69 -3.75
C GLU A 239 3.88 -12.84 -2.22
N TRP A 240 4.54 -11.93 -1.50
CA TRP A 240 4.56 -11.97 -0.05
C TRP A 240 3.46 -11.18 0.63
N ARG A 241 2.65 -10.47 -0.15
CA ARG A 241 1.47 -9.84 0.41
C ARG A 241 0.50 -10.94 0.80
N THR A 242 0.09 -10.88 2.05
CA THR A 242 -0.88 -11.79 2.61
C THR A 242 -2.25 -11.17 2.43
N VAL A 243 -3.25 -12.01 2.15
CA VAL A 243 -4.65 -11.57 2.11
C VAL A 243 -4.95 -10.69 3.32
N ARG A 244 -5.61 -9.56 3.07
CA ARG A 244 -5.97 -8.59 4.09
C ARG A 244 -7.44 -8.25 3.97
N ILE A 245 -8.13 -8.30 5.11
CA ILE A 245 -9.46 -7.72 5.24
C ILE A 245 -9.29 -6.21 5.37
N VAL A 246 -9.72 -5.47 4.35
CA VAL A 246 -9.69 -4.00 4.35
C VAL A 246 -10.91 -3.45 5.08
N ARG A 247 -12.05 -4.14 4.94
CA ARG A 247 -13.30 -3.78 5.57
C ARG A 247 -14.11 -5.02 5.90
N ALA A 248 -14.77 -5.00 7.05
CA ALA A 248 -15.79 -5.97 7.41
C ALA A 248 -16.95 -5.22 8.07
N GLU A 249 -18.18 -5.48 7.63
CA GLU A 249 -19.37 -4.82 8.15
C GLU A 249 -20.56 -5.79 8.23
N LEU A 250 -21.45 -5.53 9.20
CA LEU A 250 -22.77 -6.13 9.23
C LEU A 250 -23.73 -5.24 8.42
N CYS A 251 -24.46 -5.84 7.47
CA CYS A 251 -25.28 -5.10 6.52
C CYS A 251 -26.71 -5.64 6.46
N THR A 252 -27.64 -4.76 6.07
CA THR A 252 -29.02 -5.12 5.75
C THR A 252 -29.20 -5.45 4.26
N ARG A 253 -28.36 -4.84 3.41
CA ARG A 253 -28.37 -5.00 1.95
C ARG A 253 -26.97 -4.75 1.41
N VAL A 254 -26.60 -5.45 0.34
CA VAL A 254 -25.36 -5.25 -0.42
C VAL A 254 -25.73 -5.32 -1.90
N ASP A 255 -25.40 -4.27 -2.65
CA ASP A 255 -25.64 -4.18 -4.10
C ASP A 255 -24.37 -4.45 -4.92
N GLY A 256 -23.19 -4.24 -4.32
CA GLY A 256 -21.92 -4.50 -4.98
C GLY A 256 -20.72 -4.07 -4.13
N PHE A 257 -19.53 -4.12 -4.74
CA PHE A 257 -18.30 -3.63 -4.12
C PHE A 257 -18.44 -2.15 -3.72
N GLY A 258 -18.22 -1.83 -2.45
CA GLY A 258 -18.38 -0.49 -1.89
C GLY A 258 -19.82 0.05 -1.85
N VAL A 259 -20.82 -0.73 -2.27
CA VAL A 259 -22.24 -0.31 -2.30
C VAL A 259 -23.06 -1.23 -1.39
N TYR A 260 -23.22 -0.82 -0.15
CA TYR A 260 -23.93 -1.59 0.88
C TYR A 260 -24.60 -0.67 1.91
N ASN A 261 -25.60 -1.22 2.60
CA ASN A 261 -26.32 -0.55 3.69
C ASN A 261 -25.93 -1.20 5.02
N PRO A 262 -25.09 -0.54 5.85
CA PRO A 262 -24.72 -1.04 7.16
C PRO A 262 -25.96 -1.28 8.05
N LEU A 263 -25.83 -2.19 9.00
CA LEU A 263 -26.79 -2.30 10.09
C LEU A 263 -26.67 -1.03 10.96
N PRO A 264 -27.78 -0.37 11.32
CA PRO A 264 -27.76 0.93 12.03
C PRO A 264 -27.17 0.86 13.46
N GLY A 265 -26.77 -0.32 13.92
CA GLY A 265 -25.95 -0.49 15.11
C GLY A 265 -25.75 -1.96 15.47
N PRO A 266 -24.85 -2.25 16.42
CA PRO A 266 -24.54 -3.62 16.82
C PRO A 266 -25.60 -4.27 17.71
N LYS A 267 -26.69 -3.56 18.07
CA LYS A 267 -27.67 -4.02 19.05
C LYS A 267 -28.81 -4.81 18.42
N LEU A 268 -29.04 -6.00 18.95
CA LEU A 268 -30.04 -6.95 18.49
C LEU A 268 -30.92 -7.38 19.66
N LEU A 269 -32.22 -7.55 19.43
CA LEU A 269 -33.17 -7.94 20.50
C LEU A 269 -33.06 -9.43 20.83
N ALA A 270 -32.96 -9.80 22.11
CA ALA A 270 -32.95 -11.19 22.56
C ALA A 270 -34.24 -11.95 22.19
N GLY A 271 -34.16 -13.28 22.08
CA GLY A 271 -35.32 -14.15 21.95
C GLY A 271 -35.97 -14.17 20.56
N ARG A 272 -35.25 -13.78 19.51
CA ARG A 272 -35.69 -13.95 18.11
C ARG A 272 -34.49 -14.17 17.18
N PRO A 273 -34.68 -14.84 16.03
CA PRO A 273 -33.61 -14.98 15.05
C PRO A 273 -33.30 -13.64 14.38
N HIS A 274 -32.02 -13.39 14.09
CA HIS A 274 -31.58 -12.18 13.38
C HIS A 274 -30.91 -12.53 12.08
N ARG A 275 -31.52 -12.12 10.97
CA ARG A 275 -30.96 -12.24 9.62
C ARG A 275 -30.19 -10.98 9.26
N MET A 276 -28.96 -11.15 8.79
CA MET A 276 -28.10 -10.05 8.34
C MET A 276 -27.05 -10.56 7.37
N ILE A 277 -26.38 -9.64 6.70
CA ILE A 277 -25.31 -9.92 5.75
C ILE A 277 -23.97 -9.59 6.39
N VAL A 278 -23.01 -10.50 6.30
CA VAL A 278 -21.60 -10.21 6.56
C VAL A 278 -20.96 -9.80 5.24
N TYR A 279 -20.56 -8.54 5.17
CA TYR A 279 -19.88 -7.95 4.02
C TYR A 279 -18.40 -7.79 4.33
N ILE A 280 -17.52 -8.28 3.45
CA ILE A 280 -16.07 -8.21 3.63
C ILE A 280 -15.42 -7.75 2.34
N GLU A 281 -14.63 -6.68 2.39
CA GLU A 281 -13.74 -6.25 1.31
C GLU A 281 -12.33 -6.77 1.57
N LEU A 282 -11.71 -7.30 0.53
CA LEU A 282 -10.40 -7.93 0.57
C LEU A 282 -9.44 -7.23 -0.38
N ASP A 283 -8.18 -7.25 0.04
CA ASP A 283 -7.04 -6.79 -0.73
C ASP A 283 -5.90 -7.79 -0.56
N ASP A 284 -4.88 -7.68 -1.41
CA ASP A 284 -3.66 -8.48 -1.33
C ASP A 284 -3.89 -10.02 -1.34
N PHE A 285 -4.95 -10.47 -2.01
CA PHE A 285 -5.25 -11.90 -2.23
C PHE A 285 -4.53 -12.46 -3.46
N SER A 286 -4.24 -13.76 -3.45
CA SER A 286 -3.59 -14.45 -4.58
C SER A 286 -4.55 -14.68 -5.75
N SER A 287 -4.01 -14.52 -6.96
CA SER A 287 -4.65 -14.86 -8.22
C SER A 287 -3.75 -15.81 -9.00
N GLN A 288 -4.15 -17.06 -9.15
CA GLN A 288 -3.35 -18.06 -9.85
C GLN A 288 -3.71 -18.10 -11.35
N PRO A 289 -2.73 -18.15 -12.26
CA PRO A 289 -3.01 -18.43 -13.67
C PRO A 289 -3.78 -19.74 -13.80
N SER A 290 -4.90 -19.70 -14.52
CA SER A 290 -5.76 -20.86 -14.72
C SER A 290 -6.44 -20.77 -16.08
N SER A 291 -7.11 -21.85 -16.50
CA SER A 291 -7.92 -21.87 -17.72
C SER A 291 -9.38 -22.02 -17.35
N SER A 292 -10.26 -21.29 -18.05
CA SER A 292 -11.70 -21.48 -17.94
C SER A 292 -12.08 -22.91 -18.37
N GLU A 293 -13.31 -23.33 -18.08
CA GLU A 293 -13.86 -24.59 -18.60
C GLU A 293 -13.83 -24.66 -20.14
N SER A 294 -13.91 -23.49 -20.81
CA SER A 294 -13.77 -23.35 -22.26
C SER A 294 -12.32 -23.29 -22.76
N GLY A 295 -11.33 -23.46 -21.87
CA GLY A 295 -9.90 -23.45 -22.20
C GLY A 295 -9.28 -22.07 -22.41
N SER A 296 -10.02 -20.99 -22.12
CA SER A 296 -9.48 -19.63 -22.24
C SER A 296 -8.57 -19.32 -21.05
N PRO A 297 -7.35 -18.78 -21.26
CA PRO A 297 -6.46 -18.43 -20.16
C PRO A 297 -7.05 -17.27 -19.34
N GLY A 298 -6.80 -17.29 -18.04
CA GLY A 298 -7.21 -16.26 -17.10
C GLY A 298 -6.63 -16.50 -15.71
N PHE A 299 -7.33 -16.01 -14.70
CA PHE A 299 -6.90 -16.03 -13.31
C PHE A 299 -8.02 -16.57 -12.44
N LEU A 300 -7.64 -17.43 -11.49
CA LEU A 300 -8.53 -18.00 -10.50
C LEU A 300 -8.17 -17.47 -9.11
N VAL A 301 -9.18 -17.00 -8.39
CA VAL A 301 -9.12 -16.63 -6.98
C VAL A 301 -9.90 -17.67 -6.19
N GLU A 302 -9.27 -18.26 -5.17
CA GLU A 302 -9.90 -19.22 -4.26
C GLU A 302 -9.78 -18.75 -2.81
N LEU A 303 -10.91 -18.33 -2.23
CA LEU A 303 -10.98 -17.77 -0.88
C LEU A 303 -11.97 -18.57 -0.02
N GLY A 304 -11.55 -18.92 1.19
CA GLY A 304 -12.39 -19.52 2.21
C GLY A 304 -12.82 -18.49 3.25
N GLN A 305 -14.09 -18.51 3.66
CA GLN A 305 -14.62 -17.68 4.74
C GLN A 305 -15.28 -18.54 5.82
N GLU A 306 -14.81 -18.38 7.06
CA GLU A 306 -15.39 -18.99 8.24
C GLU A 306 -15.88 -17.91 9.21
N LEU A 307 -17.04 -18.12 9.85
CA LEU A 307 -17.59 -17.21 10.84
C LEU A 307 -17.79 -17.90 12.19
N ASN A 308 -17.31 -17.29 13.26
CA ASN A 308 -17.44 -17.81 14.62
C ASN A 308 -17.93 -16.69 15.55
N LEU A 309 -19.03 -16.91 16.27
CA LEU A 309 -19.58 -15.96 17.24
C LEU A 309 -19.21 -16.38 18.65
N PHE A 310 -18.43 -15.55 19.34
CA PHE A 310 -18.02 -15.79 20.72
C PHE A 310 -18.78 -14.87 21.68
N HIS A 311 -19.23 -15.41 22.80
CA HIS A 311 -19.76 -14.61 23.90
C HIS A 311 -18.59 -13.94 24.64
N ASP A 312 -18.68 -12.63 24.88
CA ASP A 312 -17.54 -11.84 25.35
C ASP A 312 -17.23 -12.09 26.83
N ALA A 313 -18.25 -12.41 27.63
CA ALA A 313 -18.09 -12.59 29.08
C ALA A 313 -17.32 -13.86 29.46
N ASP A 314 -17.48 -14.94 28.71
CA ASP A 314 -16.90 -16.26 29.01
C ASP A 314 -16.02 -16.83 27.88
N GLY A 315 -15.99 -16.18 26.71
CA GLY A 315 -15.25 -16.64 25.54
C GLY A 315 -15.84 -17.87 24.85
N LEU A 316 -17.06 -18.30 25.22
CA LEU A 316 -17.67 -19.51 24.67
C LEU A 316 -18.14 -19.28 23.23
N LEU A 317 -17.96 -20.30 22.39
CA LEU A 317 -18.48 -20.32 21.02
C LEU A 317 -20.00 -20.51 21.06
N ALA A 318 -20.73 -19.43 20.78
CA ALA A 318 -22.19 -19.40 20.82
C ALA A 318 -22.81 -19.84 19.48
N TRP A 319 -22.12 -19.61 18.37
CA TRP A 319 -22.59 -19.97 17.03
C TRP A 319 -21.42 -20.06 16.04
N ARG A 320 -21.55 -20.88 15.00
CA ARG A 320 -20.54 -21.06 13.94
C ARG A 320 -21.20 -21.23 12.58
N LYS A 321 -20.59 -20.64 11.56
CA LYS A 321 -20.77 -21.00 10.16
C LYS A 321 -19.46 -21.56 9.61
N PRO A 322 -19.44 -22.84 9.19
CA PRO A 322 -18.24 -23.48 8.65
C PRO A 322 -17.66 -22.73 7.45
N GLU A 323 -16.40 -23.03 7.13
CA GLU A 323 -15.71 -22.46 5.98
C GLU A 323 -16.49 -22.70 4.68
N GLU A 324 -16.84 -21.62 4.00
CA GLU A 324 -17.43 -21.63 2.67
C GLU A 324 -16.38 -21.12 1.67
N VAL A 325 -16.16 -21.88 0.58
CA VAL A 325 -15.15 -21.56 -0.42
C VAL A 325 -15.79 -20.89 -1.61
N VAL A 326 -15.31 -19.70 -1.95
CA VAL A 326 -15.65 -18.98 -3.16
C VAL A 326 -14.52 -19.16 -4.16
N LYS A 327 -14.88 -19.57 -5.38
CA LYS A 327 -14.00 -19.63 -6.54
C LYS A 327 -14.50 -18.63 -7.56
N ASP A 328 -13.63 -17.70 -7.96
CA ASP A 328 -13.95 -16.70 -8.98
C ASP A 328 -12.89 -16.74 -10.08
N PHE A 329 -13.34 -16.99 -11.30
CA PHE A 329 -12.50 -16.95 -12.48
C PHE A 329 -12.72 -15.64 -13.23
N SER A 330 -11.62 -14.98 -13.61
CA SER A 330 -11.64 -13.76 -14.41
C SER A 330 -10.55 -13.80 -15.47
N ARG A 331 -10.83 -13.23 -16.64
CA ARG A 331 -9.80 -13.06 -17.69
C ARG A 331 -8.70 -12.07 -17.27
N ASN A 332 -9.04 -11.14 -16.38
CA ASN A 332 -8.14 -10.12 -15.85
C ASN A 332 -7.83 -10.40 -14.37
N LYS A 333 -6.59 -10.16 -13.94
CA LYS A 333 -6.20 -10.21 -12.52
C LYS A 333 -7.00 -9.17 -11.73
N ARG A 334 -7.84 -9.62 -10.81
CA ARG A 334 -8.63 -8.73 -9.95
C ARG A 334 -7.71 -8.04 -8.93
N ARG A 335 -8.06 -6.80 -8.59
CA ARG A 335 -7.38 -6.02 -7.56
C ARG A 335 -8.27 -5.82 -6.34
N ASP A 336 -9.57 -5.79 -6.58
CA ASP A 336 -10.64 -5.67 -5.63
C ASP A 336 -11.43 -6.98 -5.56
N PHE A 337 -11.76 -7.40 -4.35
CA PHE A 337 -12.63 -8.54 -4.13
C PHE A 337 -13.50 -8.28 -2.91
N TYR A 338 -14.74 -8.77 -2.94
CA TYR A 338 -15.62 -8.72 -1.79
C TYR A 338 -16.36 -10.04 -1.64
N MET A 339 -16.66 -10.38 -0.39
CA MET A 339 -17.44 -11.54 -0.02
C MET A 339 -18.71 -11.09 0.68
N VAL A 340 -19.81 -11.76 0.35
CA VAL A 340 -21.13 -11.48 0.90
C VAL A 340 -21.67 -12.79 1.43
N GLN A 341 -21.98 -12.84 2.72
CA GLN A 341 -22.53 -14.03 3.32
C GLN A 341 -23.76 -13.70 4.15
N LEU A 342 -24.92 -14.25 3.76
CA LEU A 342 -26.13 -14.18 4.57
C LEU A 342 -25.99 -15.11 5.79
N ILE A 343 -26.27 -14.57 6.97
CA ILE A 343 -26.26 -15.31 8.23
C ILE A 343 -27.59 -15.12 8.97
N GLU A 344 -27.94 -16.13 9.77
CA GLU A 344 -29.05 -16.09 10.71
C GLU A 344 -28.52 -16.46 12.09
N LEU A 345 -28.52 -15.50 13.02
CA LEU A 345 -28.17 -15.75 14.41
C LEU A 345 -29.39 -16.35 15.13
N PRO A 346 -29.20 -17.38 15.98
CA PRO A 346 -30.31 -18.06 16.62
C PRO A 346 -30.95 -17.20 17.72
N GLU A 347 -32.22 -17.48 18.00
CA GLU A 347 -32.97 -16.82 19.09
C GLU A 347 -32.50 -17.19 20.50
N THR A 348 -31.70 -18.26 20.61
CA THR A 348 -31.15 -18.79 21.87
C THR A 348 -29.98 -17.96 22.42
N LEU A 349 -29.55 -16.91 21.71
CA LEU A 349 -28.50 -16.02 22.21
C LEU A 349 -28.99 -15.25 23.44
N THR A 350 -28.21 -15.32 24.51
CA THR A 350 -28.47 -14.62 25.76
C THR A 350 -28.14 -13.13 25.63
N VAL A 351 -28.68 -12.33 26.54
CA VAL A 351 -28.34 -10.90 26.65
C VAL A 351 -26.86 -10.76 26.98
N GLY A 352 -26.14 -9.93 26.22
CA GLY A 352 -24.70 -9.75 26.40
C GLY A 352 -23.98 -9.27 25.15
N ARG A 353 -22.67 -9.07 25.28
CA ARG A 353 -21.78 -8.71 24.16
C ARG A 353 -21.21 -9.97 23.52
N TYR A 354 -21.06 -9.90 22.21
CA TYR A 354 -20.51 -10.95 21.38
C TYR A 354 -19.51 -10.39 20.38
N ARG A 355 -18.56 -11.24 19.99
CA ARG A 355 -17.58 -10.98 18.95
C ARG A 355 -17.78 -11.96 17.82
N LEU A 356 -18.30 -11.48 16.69
CA LEU A 356 -18.36 -12.25 15.47
C LEU A 356 -17.01 -12.16 14.76
N LYS A 357 -16.22 -13.22 14.85
CA LYS A 357 -14.94 -13.36 14.20
C LYS A 357 -15.14 -13.91 12.79
N ALA A 358 -14.78 -13.12 11.79
CA ALA A 358 -14.66 -13.55 10.41
C ALA A 358 -13.21 -13.91 10.11
N THR A 359 -12.98 -15.12 9.60
CA THR A 359 -11.67 -15.61 9.21
C THR A 359 -11.68 -15.87 7.71
N ILE A 360 -10.79 -15.20 6.99
CA ILE A 360 -10.60 -15.33 5.55
C ILE A 360 -9.30 -16.08 5.31
N ARG A 361 -9.37 -17.13 4.50
CA ARG A 361 -8.23 -17.94 4.10
C ARG A 361 -8.04 -17.84 2.60
N ASP A 362 -6.86 -17.41 2.18
CA ASP A 362 -6.41 -17.58 0.81
C ASP A 362 -5.95 -19.03 0.63
N ARG A 363 -6.67 -19.80 -0.20
CA ARG A 363 -6.39 -21.22 -0.42
C ARG A 363 -5.10 -21.45 -1.22
N ALA A 364 -4.70 -20.48 -2.06
CA ALA A 364 -3.53 -20.59 -2.90
C ALA A 364 -2.24 -20.39 -2.09
N THR A 365 -2.23 -19.47 -1.13
CA THR A 365 -1.06 -19.13 -0.32
C THR A 365 -1.10 -19.73 1.09
N GLY A 366 -2.29 -20.12 1.56
CA GLY A 366 -2.54 -20.50 2.95
C GLY A 366 -2.62 -19.31 3.91
N ALA A 367 -2.46 -18.07 3.41
CA ALA A 367 -2.52 -16.86 4.22
C ALA A 367 -3.90 -16.69 4.85
N VAL A 368 -3.92 -16.11 6.06
CA VAL A 368 -5.15 -15.93 6.84
C VAL A 368 -5.24 -14.47 7.29
N SER A 369 -6.43 -13.88 7.15
CA SER A 369 -6.79 -12.59 7.72
C SER A 369 -8.04 -12.74 8.58
N GLU A 370 -8.13 -11.95 9.64
CA GLU A 370 -9.26 -12.01 10.58
C GLU A 370 -9.82 -10.62 10.85
N ALA A 371 -11.14 -10.55 11.03
CA ALA A 371 -11.84 -9.34 11.45
C ALA A 371 -12.84 -9.66 12.56
N ILE A 372 -13.07 -8.72 13.46
CA ILE A 372 -13.99 -8.85 14.58
C ILE A 372 -15.11 -7.83 14.43
N LEU A 373 -16.33 -8.32 14.34
CA LEU A 373 -17.55 -7.52 14.28
C LEU A 373 -18.27 -7.58 15.65
N PRO A 374 -18.44 -6.44 16.34
CA PRO A 374 -19.12 -6.43 17.63
C PRO A 374 -20.63 -6.60 17.45
N ILE A 375 -21.24 -7.42 18.31
CA ILE A 375 -22.69 -7.61 18.39
C ILE A 375 -23.10 -7.53 19.86
N GLU A 376 -24.24 -6.90 20.15
CA GLU A 376 -24.79 -6.80 21.49
C GLU A 376 -26.24 -7.26 21.50
N ILE A 377 -26.54 -8.32 22.24
CA ILE A 377 -27.89 -8.81 22.43
C ILE A 377 -28.49 -8.10 23.64
N VAL A 378 -29.63 -7.43 23.46
CA VAL A 378 -30.31 -6.63 24.50
C VAL A 378 -31.71 -7.19 24.79
N ALA A 379 -32.17 -7.09 26.03
CA ALA A 379 -33.52 -7.50 26.42
C ALA A 379 -34.60 -6.48 26.01
N ASP A 380 -34.25 -5.19 25.99
CA ASP A 380 -35.20 -4.09 25.80
C ASP A 380 -35.18 -3.57 24.36
N ALA A 381 -36.35 -3.59 23.72
CA ALA A 381 -36.55 -3.06 22.37
C ALA A 381 -36.34 -1.53 22.28
N ALA A 382 -36.47 -0.79 23.37
CA ALA A 382 -36.18 0.64 23.39
C ALA A 382 -34.69 0.94 23.10
N LEU A 383 -33.79 0.06 23.55
CA LEU A 383 -32.34 0.21 23.34
C LEU A 383 -31.92 0.00 21.89
N VAL A 384 -32.69 -0.77 21.12
CA VAL A 384 -32.47 -0.96 19.68
C VAL A 384 -32.93 0.28 18.90
N ARG A 385 -34.09 0.84 19.22
CA ARG A 385 -34.67 2.01 18.52
C ARG A 385 -33.88 3.31 18.73
N GLY A 386 -33.18 3.44 19.85
CA GLY A 386 -32.39 4.64 20.17
C GLY A 386 -31.20 4.87 19.24
N GLN A 387 -30.76 3.87 18.47
CA GLN A 387 -29.63 3.99 17.54
C GLN A 387 -30.02 4.66 16.22
N THR A 388 -31.24 4.51 15.74
CA THR A 388 -31.67 4.99 14.41
C THR A 388 -31.90 6.50 14.33
N ARG A 389 -31.74 7.26 15.43
CA ARG A 389 -32.19 8.67 15.51
C ARG A 389 -31.07 9.69 15.72
N ARG A 390 -29.81 9.29 15.57
CA ARG A 390 -28.64 10.18 15.66
C ARG A 390 -27.79 10.02 14.41
N ASP A 391 -28.21 10.63 13.31
CA ASP A 391 -27.36 10.99 12.17
C ASP A 391 -27.93 12.27 11.53
#